data_AF-A0A841LLL6-F1
#
_entry.id   AF-A0A841LLL6-F1
#
_cell.length_a   1.000
_cell.length_b   1.000
_cell.length_c   1.000
_cell.angle_alpha   90.00
_cell.angle_beta   90.00
_cell.angle_gamma   90.00
#
_symmetry.space_group_name_H-M   'P 1'
#
loop_
_entity.id
_entity.type
_entity.pdbx_description
1 polymer ?
#
loop_
_entity_poly.entity_id
_entity_poly.type
_entity_poly.pdbx_seq_one_letter_code
_entity_poly.pdbx_strand_id
1 'polypeptide(L)'
;MIITSIISDYIEEKKSEKLYCEYLLEIDGHKLFCYNNRKDCQEFIEQQIIPFLPSDVKLIFLDGRYPKSDYSQKFASTVLYKIKNQVGFPYLLKVQNGIVLEKSINNELYNSLNQGHDFQVLYNKINKFYQKEYDTQIT
;
A
#
# COMPACT_ATOMS: atom_id res chain seq x y z
N MET A 1 13.13 25.13 27.74
CA MET A 1 12.81 25.11 26.29
C MET A 1 12.64 23.70 25.70
N ILE A 2 12.93 22.61 26.43
CA ILE A 2 12.77 21.23 25.93
C ILE A 2 11.34 20.70 26.15
N ILE A 3 10.71 21.06 27.28
CA ILE A 3 9.35 20.60 27.60
C ILE A 3 8.31 21.21 26.65
N THR A 4 8.49 22.47 26.26
CA THR A 4 7.60 23.15 25.31
C THR A 4 7.66 22.57 23.91
N SER A 5 8.84 22.12 23.45
CA SER A 5 8.95 21.45 22.15
C SER A 5 8.32 20.05 22.18
N ILE A 6 8.58 19.27 23.24
CA ILE A 6 7.97 17.93 23.40
C ILE A 6 6.43 18.00 23.41
N ILE A 7 5.85 18.97 24.11
CA ILE A 7 4.39 19.16 24.15
C ILE A 7 3.87 19.57 22.76
N SER A 8 4.57 20.46 22.05
CA SER A 8 4.20 20.88 20.70
C SER A 8 4.22 19.71 19.72
N ASP A 9 5.29 18.91 19.74
CA ASP A 9 5.46 17.74 18.87
C ASP A 9 4.36 16.71 19.13
N TYR A 10 4.00 16.47 20.39
CA TYR A 10 2.92 15.56 20.77
C TYR A 10 1.55 16.02 20.25
N ILE A 11 1.25 17.33 20.35
CA ILE A 11 -0.01 17.89 19.85
C ILE A 11 -0.07 17.78 18.32
N GLU A 12 1.02 18.06 17.63
CA GLU A 12 1.12 17.92 16.17
C GLU A 12 0.98 16.47 15.70
N GLU A 13 1.57 15.52 16.42
CA GLU A 13 1.43 14.10 16.15
C GLU A 13 -0.02 13.65 16.30
N LYS A 14 -0.70 14.03 17.39
CA LYS A 14 -2.11 13.69 17.61
C LYS A 14 -3.05 14.30 16.59
N LYS A 15 -2.80 15.55 16.18
CA LYS A 15 -3.55 16.19 15.10
C LYS A 15 -3.33 15.46 13.77
N SER A 16 -2.11 15.05 13.49
CA SER A 16 -1.75 14.30 12.28
C SER A 16 -2.38 12.90 12.26
N GLU A 17 -2.42 12.22 13.42
CA GLU A 17 -3.09 10.94 13.60
C GLU A 17 -4.59 11.06 13.35
N LYS A 18 -5.25 12.07 13.93
CA LYS A 18 -6.68 12.32 13.71
C LYS A 18 -7.01 12.57 12.24
N LEU A 19 -6.29 13.49 11.58
CA LEU A 19 -6.50 13.80 10.16
C LEU A 19 -6.28 12.57 9.28
N TYR A 20 -5.31 11.72 9.64
CA TYR A 20 -5.08 10.46 8.93
C TYR A 20 -6.25 9.49 9.10
N CYS A 21 -6.77 9.31 10.31
CA CYS A 21 -7.93 8.45 10.54
C CYS A 21 -9.19 8.97 9.82
N GLU A 22 -9.45 10.27 9.87
CA GLU A 22 -10.55 10.90 9.13
C GLU A 22 -10.42 10.66 7.62
N TYR A 23 -9.21 10.81 7.09
CA TYR A 23 -8.94 10.54 5.68
C TYR A 23 -9.12 9.05 5.32
N LEU A 24 -8.68 8.12 6.17
CA LEU A 24 -8.91 6.68 5.94
C LEU A 24 -10.41 6.35 5.88
N LEU A 25 -11.23 7.02 6.68
CA LEU A 25 -12.69 6.87 6.61
C LEU A 25 -13.27 7.47 5.32
N GLU A 26 -12.70 8.57 4.81
CA GLU A 26 -13.12 9.18 3.54
C GLU A 26 -12.88 8.26 2.33
N ILE A 27 -11.76 7.52 2.35
CA ILE A 27 -11.36 6.62 1.27
C ILE A 27 -11.69 5.16 1.55
N ASP A 28 -12.60 4.89 2.48
CA ASP A 28 -12.93 3.52 2.85
C ASP A 28 -13.41 2.73 1.63
N GLY A 29 -12.99 1.47 1.54
CA GLY A 29 -13.19 0.63 0.37
C GLY A 29 -12.18 0.83 -0.77
N HIS A 30 -11.31 1.87 -0.72
CA HIS A 30 -10.31 2.05 -1.76
C HIS A 30 -9.28 0.91 -1.75
N LYS A 31 -8.94 0.44 -2.95
CA LYS A 31 -7.90 -0.57 -3.20
C LYS A 31 -6.72 0.09 -3.90
N LEU A 32 -5.52 -0.25 -3.45
CA LEU A 32 -4.29 0.34 -3.96
C LEU A 32 -3.28 -0.75 -4.29
N PHE A 33 -2.55 -0.55 -5.38
CA PHE A 33 -1.38 -1.33 -5.72
C PHE A 33 -0.16 -0.41 -5.72
N CYS A 34 0.80 -0.72 -4.86
CA CYS A 34 1.99 0.10 -4.67
C CYS A 34 3.22 -0.63 -5.23
N TYR A 35 3.96 0.01 -6.12
CA TYR A 35 5.18 -0.52 -6.71
C TYR A 35 6.23 0.58 -6.88
N ASN A 36 7.47 0.22 -7.18
CA ASN A 36 8.58 1.17 -7.27
C ASN A 36 9.39 0.98 -8.56
N ASN A 37 10.33 1.90 -8.80
CA ASN A 37 11.21 1.93 -9.97
C ASN A 37 12.38 0.92 -9.91
N ARG A 38 12.22 -0.21 -9.22
CA ARG A 38 13.23 -1.26 -9.19
C ARG A 38 13.35 -1.91 -10.57
N LYS A 39 14.49 -1.68 -11.22
CA LYS A 39 14.75 -2.04 -12.63
C LYS A 39 14.55 -3.52 -12.95
N ASP A 40 14.76 -4.39 -11.98
CA ASP A 40 14.65 -5.85 -12.11
C ASP A 40 13.20 -6.34 -12.19
N CYS A 41 12.22 -5.54 -11.78
CA CYS A 41 10.82 -5.96 -11.76
C CYS A 41 9.81 -4.94 -12.28
N GLN A 42 10.18 -3.67 -12.47
CA GLN A 42 9.26 -2.62 -12.92
C GLN A 42 8.59 -2.97 -14.26
N GLU A 43 9.36 -3.31 -15.29
CA GLU A 43 8.82 -3.64 -16.61
C GLU A 43 7.85 -4.82 -16.55
N PHE A 44 8.21 -5.84 -15.76
CA PHE A 44 7.35 -6.99 -15.53
C PHE A 44 6.03 -6.60 -14.86
N ILE A 45 6.08 -5.78 -13.81
CA ILE A 45 4.88 -5.30 -13.12
C ILE A 45 3.97 -4.55 -14.10
N GLU A 46 4.54 -3.63 -14.88
CA GLU A 46 3.80 -2.80 -15.81
C GLU A 46 3.14 -3.60 -16.94
N GLN A 47 3.82 -4.62 -17.47
CA GLN A 47 3.32 -5.41 -18.60
C GLN A 47 2.46 -6.61 -18.18
N GLN A 48 2.73 -7.20 -17.01
CA GLN A 48 2.17 -8.52 -16.64
C GLN A 48 1.29 -8.48 -15.40
N ILE A 49 1.39 -7.47 -14.54
CA ILE A 49 0.57 -7.38 -13.32
C ILE A 49 -0.50 -6.31 -13.48
N ILE A 50 -0.12 -5.08 -13.82
CA ILE A 50 -1.05 -3.94 -13.91
C ILE A 50 -2.27 -4.24 -14.80
N PRO A 51 -2.11 -4.85 -16.00
CA PRO A 51 -3.26 -5.16 -16.86
C PRO A 51 -4.24 -6.18 -16.29
N PHE A 52 -3.82 -6.96 -15.30
CA PHE A 52 -4.63 -8.00 -14.65
C PHE A 52 -5.18 -7.57 -13.28
N LEU A 53 -4.84 -6.35 -12.82
CA LEU A 53 -5.44 -5.82 -11.61
C LEU A 53 -6.94 -5.57 -11.85
N PRO A 54 -7.78 -5.79 -10.83
CA PRO A 54 -9.16 -5.33 -10.87
C PRO A 54 -9.22 -3.83 -11.18
N SER A 55 -10.21 -3.42 -11.98
CA SER A 55 -10.30 -2.04 -12.52
C SER A 55 -10.49 -0.96 -11.46
N ASP A 56 -10.91 -1.34 -10.24
CA ASP A 56 -11.08 -0.44 -9.09
C ASP A 56 -9.80 -0.28 -8.26
N VAL A 57 -8.72 -1.00 -8.60
CA VAL A 57 -7.42 -0.86 -7.95
C VAL A 57 -6.67 0.34 -8.52
N LYS A 58 -6.42 1.34 -7.67
CA LYS A 58 -5.64 2.53 -8.02
C LYS A 58 -4.14 2.28 -7.82
N LEU A 59 -3.31 2.93 -8.61
CA LEU A 59 -1.86 2.75 -8.59
C LEU A 59 -1.17 3.81 -7.73
N ILE A 60 -0.16 3.39 -6.97
CA ILE A 60 0.83 4.27 -6.36
C ILE A 60 2.20 3.84 -6.85
N PHE A 61 2.79 4.63 -7.73
CA PHE A 61 4.15 4.40 -8.22
C PHE A 61 5.16 5.17 -7.37
N LEU A 62 6.22 4.52 -6.94
CA LEU A 62 7.30 5.14 -6.16
C LEU A 62 8.55 5.29 -7.03
N ASP A 63 8.82 6.53 -7.41
CA ASP A 63 10.05 6.91 -8.09
C ASP A 63 11.06 7.36 -7.02
N GLY A 64 11.85 6.40 -6.52
CA GLY A 64 12.69 6.61 -5.35
C GLY A 64 11.85 6.89 -4.09
N ARG A 65 11.96 8.10 -3.53
CA ARG A 65 11.18 8.53 -2.34
C ARG A 65 9.92 9.32 -2.70
N TYR A 66 9.66 9.55 -3.98
CA TYR A 66 8.56 10.40 -4.43
C TYR A 66 7.39 9.55 -4.94
N PRO A 67 6.24 9.52 -4.24
CA PRO A 67 5.05 8.87 -4.75
C PRO A 67 4.47 9.68 -5.91
N LYS A 68 4.20 8.99 -7.02
CA LYS A 68 3.44 9.46 -8.17
C LYS A 68 2.09 8.73 -8.15
N SER A 69 1.02 9.46 -7.81
CA SER A 69 -0.35 8.95 -7.80
C SER A 69 -1.36 10.09 -7.83
N ASP A 70 -2.64 9.75 -8.05
CA ASP A 70 -3.77 10.69 -7.95
C ASP A 70 -4.08 11.11 -6.51
N TYR A 71 -3.40 10.51 -5.52
CA TYR A 71 -3.55 10.86 -4.11
C TYR A 71 -2.59 11.97 -3.71
N SER A 72 -2.96 12.71 -2.66
CA SER A 72 -2.03 13.70 -2.10
C SER A 72 -0.70 13.03 -1.71
N GLN A 73 0.41 13.69 -2.03
CA GLN A 73 1.76 13.19 -1.69
C GLN A 73 1.85 12.86 -0.20
N LYS A 74 1.25 13.71 0.67
CA LYS A 74 1.20 13.51 2.11
C LYS A 74 0.51 12.20 2.49
N PHE A 75 -0.58 11.84 1.83
CA PHE A 75 -1.29 10.59 2.08
C PHE A 75 -0.48 9.38 1.63
N ALA A 76 -0.01 9.38 0.38
CA ALA A 76 0.79 8.28 -0.15
C ALA A 76 2.01 8.05 0.75
N SER A 77 2.72 9.12 1.15
CA SER A 77 3.82 9.03 2.11
C SER A 77 3.38 8.49 3.47
N THR A 78 2.25 8.93 4.02
CA THR A 78 1.78 8.47 5.35
C THR A 78 1.38 7.01 5.34
N VAL A 79 0.62 6.55 4.34
CA VAL A 79 0.24 5.13 4.22
C VAL A 79 1.46 4.26 4.07
N LEU A 80 2.38 4.64 3.17
CA LEU A 80 3.60 3.88 2.93
C LEU A 80 4.52 3.86 4.16
N TYR A 81 4.59 4.96 4.92
CA TYR A 81 5.36 5.04 6.16
C TYR A 81 4.79 4.15 7.27
N LYS A 82 3.46 3.94 7.27
CA LYS A 82 2.78 3.08 8.24
C LYS A 82 2.80 1.59 7.86
N ILE A 83 3.40 1.22 6.72
CA ILE A 83 3.61 -0.18 6.37
C ILE A 83 4.54 -0.82 7.40
N LYS A 84 3.97 -1.73 8.20
CA LYS A 84 4.65 -2.33 9.35
C LYS A 84 5.63 -3.42 8.92
N ASN A 85 5.31 -4.12 7.84
CA ASN A 85 6.07 -5.28 7.38
C ASN A 85 6.87 -4.95 6.12
N GLN A 86 8.10 -4.44 6.29
CA GLN A 86 9.01 -4.03 5.21
C GLN A 86 9.69 -5.22 4.49
N VAL A 87 8.90 -6.17 3.98
CA VAL A 87 9.37 -7.33 3.19
C VAL A 87 9.82 -6.92 1.77
N GLY A 88 9.45 -5.71 1.34
CA GLY A 88 9.81 -5.16 0.03
C GLY A 88 8.58 -4.99 -0.88
N PHE A 89 8.72 -4.11 -1.87
CA PHE A 89 7.69 -3.88 -2.89
C PHE A 89 7.62 -5.05 -3.87
N PRO A 90 6.45 -5.29 -4.50
CA PRO A 90 5.22 -4.49 -4.43
C PRO A 90 4.29 -4.85 -3.26
N TYR A 91 3.40 -3.92 -2.94
CA TYR A 91 2.37 -4.08 -1.91
C TYR A 91 0.96 -3.97 -2.48
N LEU A 92 0.10 -4.86 -2.00
CA LEU A 92 -1.33 -4.75 -2.11
C LEU A 92 -1.83 -4.04 -0.85
N LEU A 93 -2.59 -2.96 -1.01
CA LEU A 93 -3.24 -2.28 0.10
C LEU A 93 -4.74 -2.17 -0.15
N LYS A 94 -5.51 -2.14 0.93
CA LYS A 94 -6.90 -1.71 0.89
C LYS A 94 -7.29 -1.05 2.20
N VAL A 95 -8.22 -0.12 2.12
CA VAL A 95 -8.75 0.58 3.29
C VAL A 95 -10.12 0.00 3.61
N GLN A 96 -10.30 -0.48 4.83
CA GLN A 96 -11.57 -1.03 5.31
C GLN A 96 -11.77 -0.63 6.76
N ASN A 97 -12.94 -0.07 7.05
CA ASN A 97 -13.34 0.45 8.36
C ASN A 97 -12.28 1.39 8.98
N GLY A 98 -11.69 2.27 8.15
CA GLY A 98 -10.69 3.23 8.61
C GLY A 98 -9.33 2.62 8.96
N ILE A 99 -9.07 1.37 8.54
CA ILE A 99 -7.80 0.67 8.75
C ILE A 99 -7.18 0.33 7.39
N VAL A 100 -5.86 0.46 7.29
CA VAL A 100 -5.11 -0.03 6.12
C VAL A 100 -4.74 -1.49 6.34
N LEU A 101 -5.19 -2.35 5.44
CA LEU A 101 -4.75 -3.72 5.31
C LEU A 101 -3.68 -3.78 4.23
N GLU A 102 -2.58 -4.47 4.51
CA GLU A 102 -1.41 -4.50 3.63
C GLU A 102 -0.88 -5.92 3.45
N LYS A 103 -0.38 -6.19 2.24
CA LYS A 103 0.33 -7.42 1.94
C LYS A 103 1.41 -7.19 0.89
N SER A 104 2.67 -7.43 1.25
CA SER A 104 3.73 -7.58 0.26
C SER A 104 3.52 -8.86 -0.56
N ILE A 105 3.74 -8.74 -1.87
CA ILE A 105 3.81 -9.87 -2.83
C ILE A 105 5.21 -10.02 -3.41
N ASN A 106 6.22 -9.43 -2.77
CA ASN A 106 7.60 -9.40 -3.25
C ASN A 106 8.17 -10.80 -3.49
N ASN A 107 7.94 -11.73 -2.54
CA ASN A 107 8.43 -13.10 -2.67
C ASN A 107 7.75 -13.83 -3.83
N GLU A 108 6.45 -13.68 -3.99
CA GLU A 108 5.72 -14.30 -5.09
C GLU A 108 6.17 -13.73 -6.43
N LEU A 109 6.42 -12.42 -6.50
CA LEU A 109 6.95 -11.76 -7.68
C LEU A 109 8.30 -12.36 -8.09
N TYR A 110 9.27 -12.41 -7.18
CA TYR A 110 10.59 -12.97 -7.50
C TYR A 110 10.54 -14.47 -7.81
N ASN A 111 9.65 -15.23 -7.15
CA ASN A 111 9.45 -16.64 -7.52
C ASN A 111 8.91 -16.77 -8.95
N SER A 112 7.92 -15.98 -9.34
CA SER A 112 7.37 -15.97 -10.70
C SER A 112 8.38 -15.51 -11.74
N LEU A 113 9.25 -14.55 -11.41
CA LEU A 113 10.35 -14.09 -12.29
C LEU A 113 11.41 -15.19 -12.49
N ASN A 114 11.77 -15.91 -11.42
CA ASN A 114 12.89 -16.88 -11.45
C ASN A 114 12.49 -18.30 -11.91
N GLN A 115 11.22 -18.71 -11.77
CA GLN A 115 10.77 -20.09 -11.99
C GLN A 115 10.07 -20.32 -13.34
N GLY A 116 10.21 -19.43 -14.31
CA GLY A 116 9.74 -19.68 -15.67
C GLY A 116 8.23 -19.53 -15.86
N HIS A 117 7.64 -18.46 -15.32
CA HIS A 117 6.33 -17.92 -15.74
C HIS A 117 5.05 -18.57 -15.18
N ASP A 118 5.08 -19.35 -14.09
CA ASP A 118 3.82 -19.64 -13.38
C ASP A 118 3.34 -18.41 -12.59
N PHE A 119 2.53 -17.60 -13.28
CA PHE A 119 1.91 -16.39 -12.75
C PHE A 119 0.58 -16.65 -12.06
N GLN A 120 0.02 -17.85 -12.18
CA GLN A 120 -1.30 -18.16 -11.60
C GLN A 120 -1.27 -18.03 -10.09
N VAL A 121 -0.18 -18.47 -9.44
CA VAL A 121 0.00 -18.31 -7.99
C VAL A 121 -0.02 -16.83 -7.59
N LEU A 122 0.67 -15.97 -8.35
CA LEU A 122 0.74 -14.54 -8.12
C LEU A 122 -0.64 -13.88 -8.31
N TYR A 123 -1.31 -14.15 -9.43
CA TYR A 123 -2.63 -13.59 -9.73
C TYR A 123 -3.70 -14.04 -8.74
N ASN A 124 -3.71 -15.31 -8.37
CA ASN A 124 -4.63 -15.83 -7.36
C ASN A 124 -4.44 -15.14 -6.01
N LYS A 125 -3.19 -14.82 -5.64
CA LYS A 125 -2.89 -14.10 -4.41
C LYS A 125 -3.39 -12.66 -4.45
N ILE A 126 -3.18 -11.97 -5.57
CA ILE A 126 -3.67 -10.61 -5.82
C ILE A 126 -5.20 -10.57 -5.73
N ASN A 127 -5.89 -11.42 -6.50
CA ASN A 127 -7.34 -11.48 -6.54
C ASN A 127 -7.94 -11.82 -5.18
N LYS A 128 -7.39 -12.83 -4.49
CA LYS A 128 -7.84 -13.22 -3.15
C LYS A 128 -7.72 -12.08 -2.15
N PHE A 129 -6.66 -11.27 -2.23
CA PHE A 129 -6.49 -10.12 -1.33
C PHE A 129 -7.58 -9.06 -1.54
N TYR A 130 -7.87 -8.70 -2.80
CA TYR A 130 -8.83 -7.65 -3.13
C TYR A 130 -10.30 -8.07 -3.04
N GLN A 131 -10.61 -9.37 -3.09
CA GLN A 131 -11.98 -9.91 -2.97
C GLN A 131 -12.39 -10.23 -1.53
N LYS A 132 -11.44 -10.42 -0.61
CA LYS A 132 -11.76 -10.83 0.76
C LYS A 132 -12.25 -9.66 1.60
N GLU A 133 -13.51 -9.62 2.02
CA GLU A 133 -13.92 -8.68 3.07
C GLU A 133 -13.28 -9.11 4.42
N TYR A 134 -12.79 -8.16 5.20
CA TYR A 134 -12.27 -8.43 6.53
C TYR A 134 -13.31 -7.99 7.56
N ASP A 135 -13.94 -8.98 8.20
CA ASP A 135 -14.82 -8.73 9.33
C ASP A 135 -13.99 -8.15 10.47
N THR A 136 -14.38 -6.96 10.93
CA THR A 136 -13.76 -6.35 12.10
C THR A 136 -14.30 -7.11 13.30
N GLN A 137 -13.57 -8.13 13.76
CA GLN A 137 -13.78 -8.65 15.11
C GLN A 137 -13.35 -7.55 16.07
N ILE A 138 -14.33 -6.76 16.51
CA ILE A 138 -14.23 -5.90 17.67
C ILE A 138 -13.91 -6.83 18.85
N THR A 139 -12.68 -6.78 19.36
CA THR A 139 -12.34 -7.29 20.70
C THR A 139 -11.99 -6.09 21.56
#